data_AF-A0A0M3JI47-F1
#
_entry.id   AF-A0A0M3JI47-F1
#
_cell.length_a   1.000
_cell.length_b   1.000
_cell.length_c   1.000
_cell.angle_alpha   90.00
_cell.angle_beta   90.00
_cell.angle_gamma   90.00
#
_symmetry.space_group_name_H-M   'P 1'
#
loop_
_entity.id
_entity.type
_entity.pdbx_description
1 polymer ?
#
loop_
_entity_poly.entity_id
_entity_poly.type
_entity_poly.pdbx_seq_one_letter_code
_entity_poly.pdbx_strand_id
1 'polypeptide(L)' 'MQCFYCNDYIWGLGRQGYRCADCKLCVHKKCHRAVRRPCGDVRFCI' A
#
# COMPACT_ATOMS: atom_id res chain seq x y z
N MET A 1 2.65 -7.04 -8.35
CA MET A 1 3.04 -6.09 -7.28
C MET A 1 2.58 -6.64 -5.95
N GLN A 2 3.48 -6.80 -4.97
CA GLN A 2 3.15 -7.42 -3.68
C GLN A 2 2.58 -6.38 -2.70
N CYS A 3 1.60 -6.79 -1.88
CA CYS A 3 1.06 -5.98 -0.81
C CYS A 3 1.98 -6.03 0.41
N PHE A 4 2.43 -4.87 0.88
CA PHE A 4 3.31 -4.75 2.04
C PHE A 4 2.69 -5.30 3.34
N TYR A 5 1.37 -5.25 3.48
CA TYR A 5 0.71 -5.65 4.72
C TYR A 5 0.51 -7.17 4.85
N CYS A 6 0.02 -7.82 3.79
CA CYS A 6 -0.32 -9.24 3.82
C CYS A 6 0.65 -10.13 3.03
N ASN A 7 1.70 -9.55 2.44
CA ASN A 7 2.70 -10.23 1.59
C ASN A 7 2.13 -11.00 0.38
N ASP A 8 0.85 -10.80 0.06
CA ASP A 8 0.19 -11.43 -1.08
C ASP A 8 0.21 -10.50 -2.30
N TYR A 9 0.10 -11.08 -3.49
CA TYR A 9 0.12 -10.32 -4.73
C TYR A 9 -1.18 -9.52 -4.92
N ILE A 10 -1.04 -8.29 -5.41
CA ILE A 10 -2.16 -7.46 -5.86
C ILE A 10 -2.47 -7.87 -7.30
N TRP A 11 -3.60 -8.55 -7.50
CA TRP A 11 -4.08 -9.05 -8.79
C TRP A 11 -5.59 -8.80 -8.97
N GLY A 12 -6.09 -8.93 -10.20
CA GLY A 12 -7.48 -8.66 -10.60
C GLY A 12 -7.62 -7.52 -11.61
N LEU A 13 -8.82 -7.33 -12.14
CA LEU A 13 -9.13 -6.30 -13.13
C LEU A 13 -9.32 -4.93 -12.47
N GLY A 14 -8.74 -3.88 -13.05
CA GLY A 14 -8.85 -2.50 -12.55
C GLY A 14 -7.83 -2.11 -11.48
N ARG A 15 -8.11 -1.03 -10.73
CA ARG A 15 -7.22 -0.53 -9.65
C ARG A 15 -7.49 -1.30 -8.36
N GLN A 16 -6.69 -2.34 -8.09
CA GLN A 16 -6.89 -3.26 -6.94
C GLN A 16 -6.08 -2.90 -5.69
N GLY A 17 -5.20 -1.91 -5.79
CA GLY A 17 -4.35 -1.47 -4.69
C GLY A 17 -4.03 0.01 -4.75
N TYR A 18 -3.46 0.49 -3.65
CA TYR A 18 -2.87 1.82 -3.54
C TYR A 18 -1.37 1.70 -3.67
N ARG A 19 -0.76 2.74 -4.24
CA ARG A 19 0.69 2.92 -4.34
C ARG A 19 0.98 4.30 -3.79
N CYS A 20 1.74 4.36 -2.70
CA CYS A 20 2.17 5.63 -2.13
C CYS A 20 3.00 6.41 -3.17
N ALA A 21 2.70 7.69 -3.34
CA ALA A 21 3.38 8.52 -4.33
C ALA A 21 4.86 8.73 -3.99
N ASP A 22 5.19 8.80 -2.71
CA ASP A 22 6.54 9.12 -2.23
C ASP A 22 7.43 7.87 -2.15
N CYS A 23 7.08 6.92 -1.28
CA CYS A 23 7.92 5.73 -1.02
C CYS A 23 7.62 4.52 -1.93
N LYS A 24 6.64 4.65 -2.84
CA LYS A 24 6.20 3.58 -3.75
C LYS A 24 5.71 2.30 -3.07
N LEU A 25 5.43 2.34 -1.76
CA LEU A 25 4.85 1.23 -1.02
C LEU A 25 3.47 0.88 -1.59
N CYS A 26 3.20 -0.41 -1.74
CA CYS A 26 2.00 -0.90 -2.39
C CYS A 26 1.19 -1.82 -1.51
N VAL A 27 -0.12 -1.61 -1.49
CA VAL A 27 -1.05 -2.29 -0.58
C VAL A 27 -2.35 -2.60 -1.30
N HIS A 28 -3.01 -3.71 -0.96
CA HIS A 28 -4.40 -3.92 -1.40
C HIS A 28 -5.32 -2.83 -0.86
N LYS A 29 -6.42 -2.57 -1.56
CA LYS A 29 -7.49 -1.68 -1.06
C LYS A 29 -7.99 -2.08 0.33
N LYS A 30 -8.14 -3.38 0.60
CA LYS A 30 -8.57 -3.90 1.92
C LYS A 30 -7.51 -3.71 3.00
N CYS A 31 -6.22 -3.76 2.64
CA CYS A 31 -5.11 -3.69 3.58
C CYS A 31 -4.71 -2.25 3.90
N HIS A 32 -5.07 -1.29 3.05
CA HIS A 32 -4.82 0.14 3.22
C HIS A 32 -5.04 0.64 4.65
N ARG A 33 -6.21 0.38 5.22
CA ARG A 33 -6.60 0.87 6.56
C ARG A 33 -5.75 0.30 7.70
N ALA A 34 -5.09 -0.84 7.47
CA ALA A 34 -4.26 -1.50 8.47
C ALA A 34 -2.79 -1.04 8.43
N VAL A 35 -2.41 -0.27 7.42
CA VAL A 35 -1.04 0.22 7.28
C VAL A 35 -0.87 1.52 8.06
N ARG A 36 -0.05 1.46 9.12
CA ARG A 36 0.43 2.63 9.88
C ARG A 36 1.94 2.73 9.77
N ARG A 37 2.43 2.86 8.52
CA ARG A 37 3.85 3.03 8.26
C ARG A 37 4.15 4.52 8.08
N PRO A 38 5.13 5.11 8.76
CA PRO A 38 5.60 6.45 8.43
C PRO A 38 6.21 6.47 7.02
N CYS A 39 5.92 7.54 6.29
CA CYS A 39 6.43 7.87 4.96
C CYS A 39 7.19 9.20 5.05
N GLY A 40 8.49 9.11 5.35
CA GLY A 40 9.29 10.29 5.70
C GLY A 40 9.06 10.75 7.14
N ASP A 41 9.45 11.99 7.44
CA ASP A 41 9.56 12.48 8.82
C ASP A 41 8.23 12.89 9.46
N VAL A 42 7.23 13.29 8.65
CA VAL A 42 5.97 13.87 9.16
C VAL A 42 4.69 13.31 8.51
N ARG A 43 4.82 12.38 7.56
CA ARG A 43 3.66 11.77 6.87
C ARG A 43 3.60 10.28 7.15
N PHE A 44 2.40 9.72 7.05
CA PHE A 44 2.22 8.28 6.99
C PHE A 44 2.03 7.85 5.53
N CYS A 45 2.44 6.62 5.23
CA CYS A 45 2.26 6.01 3.92
C CYS A 45 0.78 5.98 3.55
N ILE A 46 0.61 5.85 2.23
CA ILE A 46 -0.59 5.79 1.41
C ILE A 46 -1.00 7.14 0.83
#